data_AF-A0A4R8S7S4-F1
#
_entry.id   AF-A0A4R8S7S4-F1
#
_cell.length_a   1.000
_cell.length_b   1.000
_cell.length_c   1.000
_cell.angle_alpha   90.00
_cell.angle_beta   90.00
_cell.angle_gamma   90.00
#
_symmetry.space_group_name_H-M   'P 1'
#
loop_
_entity.id
_entity.type
_entity.pdbx_description
1 polymer ?
#
loop_
_entity_poly.entity_id
_entity_poly.type
_entity_poly.pdbx_seq_one_letter_code
_entity_poly.pdbx_strand_id
1 'polypeptide(L)'
;MSVRRWSAVLAGLMLVAGCSPRPEDWRSHTDTDSAQLAVEAALRDIDPCGFVDADLLNAKIPDAISYGYTDGFDRCTLRLGAYDGDFVSDVSATIGFDLAPEQLSEPPVDSMEVNGIAVSHVLGPTSNRGWCRYVFNLDESDAPGVASQDGAADLMKRVRVVVVASLARDPGPGRPVYPCKEAIAIATGAAQIRSRHLPLRSDHGPAGQDPCSVFPDLRGFTSYRPGGIGIGAGLYSCAFSSGPPADPKTRRTLLALRPVDARQHGDEFGSEAQHGVALEIRGSDCEVVVRGDTQVVPIYFDPKPGDAADVRLAGVEVTGASCEENKAVAVAAGKRFGQP
;
A
#
# COMPACT_ATOMS: atom_id res chain seq x y z
N MET A 1 -65.46 47.82 35.47
CA MET A 1 -64.33 48.11 34.56
C MET A 1 -63.05 48.00 35.41
N SER A 2 -62.48 46.83 35.65
CA SER A 2 -61.57 46.02 34.79
C SER A 2 -60.38 46.81 34.26
N VAL A 3 -59.19 46.62 34.86
CA VAL A 3 -57.87 46.28 34.25
C VAL A 3 -56.98 45.78 35.40
N ARG A 4 -56.90 44.47 35.67
CA ARG A 4 -55.90 43.48 35.24
C ARG A 4 -54.43 43.75 35.68
N ARG A 5 -53.95 42.80 36.50
CA ARG A 5 -52.58 42.40 36.88
C ARG A 5 -51.58 42.52 35.73
N TRP A 6 -50.28 42.53 36.06
CA TRP A 6 -49.28 41.55 35.59
C TRP A 6 -48.01 41.67 36.46
N SER A 7 -47.68 40.60 37.17
CA SER A 7 -46.40 40.41 37.86
C SER A 7 -45.47 39.67 36.91
N ALA A 8 -44.34 40.29 36.55
CA ALA A 8 -43.32 39.64 35.73
C ALA A 8 -42.51 38.66 36.58
N VAL A 9 -42.63 37.37 36.28
CA VAL A 9 -41.75 36.31 36.79
C VAL A 9 -40.56 36.22 35.84
N LEU A 10 -39.39 36.66 36.29
CA LEU A 10 -38.11 36.42 35.62
C LEU A 10 -37.69 34.98 35.88
N ALA A 11 -37.95 34.11 34.90
CA ALA A 11 -37.37 32.78 34.86
C ALA A 11 -35.90 32.91 34.41
N GLY A 12 -34.97 32.63 35.32
CA GLY A 12 -33.56 32.49 35.01
C GLY A 12 -33.33 31.26 34.13
N LEU A 13 -33.01 31.48 32.86
CA LEU A 13 -32.46 30.47 31.97
C LEU A 13 -31.05 30.10 32.45
N MET A 14 -30.93 28.98 33.16
CA MET A 14 -29.68 28.27 33.33
C MET A 14 -29.22 27.78 31.95
N LEU A 15 -28.24 28.47 31.37
CA LEU A 15 -27.46 27.98 30.24
C LEU A 15 -26.68 26.74 30.70
N VAL A 16 -27.24 25.56 30.43
CA VAL A 16 -26.47 24.32 30.46
C VAL A 16 -25.52 24.40 29.26
N ALA A 17 -24.31 24.90 29.51
CA ALA A 17 -23.20 24.76 28.60
C ALA A 17 -22.82 23.28 28.55
N GLY A 18 -23.54 22.51 27.73
CA GLY A 18 -23.14 21.17 27.36
C GLY A 18 -21.82 21.29 26.61
N CYS A 19 -20.72 20.88 27.24
CA CYS A 19 -19.50 20.54 26.54
C CYS A 19 -19.90 19.48 25.49
N SER A 20 -20.01 19.88 24.22
CA SER A 20 -20.03 18.91 23.14
C SER A 20 -18.80 18.02 23.34
N PRO A 21 -18.94 16.68 23.32
CA PRO A 21 -17.77 15.81 23.32
C PRO A 21 -16.88 16.29 22.18
N ARG A 22 -15.61 16.59 22.48
CA ARG A 22 -14.64 16.73 21.39
C ARG A 22 -14.71 15.44 20.58
N PRO A 23 -14.71 15.51 19.24
CA PRO A 23 -14.59 14.31 18.42
C PRO A 23 -13.38 13.52 18.96
N GLU A 24 -13.63 12.30 19.40
CA GLU A 24 -12.58 11.39 19.83
C GLU A 24 -11.61 11.23 18.65
N ASP A 25 -10.32 11.51 18.86
CA ASP A 25 -9.35 11.43 17.78
C ASP A 25 -9.18 9.96 17.43
N TRP A 26 -9.76 9.54 16.31
CA TRP A 26 -9.75 8.14 15.89
C TRP A 26 -8.34 7.54 15.88
N ARG A 27 -7.30 8.37 15.71
CA ARG A 27 -5.88 7.96 15.75
C ARG A 27 -5.46 7.28 17.04
N SER A 28 -6.21 7.40 18.14
CA SER A 28 -5.94 6.68 19.39
C SER A 28 -6.52 5.26 19.45
N HIS A 29 -7.26 4.81 18.43
CA HIS A 29 -7.93 3.50 18.41
C HIS A 29 -7.06 2.38 17.80
N THR A 30 -5.74 2.50 17.90
CA THR A 30 -4.78 1.52 17.40
C THR A 30 -3.71 1.19 18.45
N ASP A 31 -3.13 0.00 18.38
CA ASP A 31 -1.97 -0.40 19.18
C ASP A 31 -0.63 -0.18 18.45
N THR A 32 -0.67 0.32 17.20
CA THR A 32 0.53 0.61 16.42
C THR A 32 1.29 1.81 16.99
N ASP A 33 2.60 1.66 17.13
CA ASP A 33 3.50 2.67 17.64
C ASP A 33 3.47 3.96 16.79
N SER A 34 3.51 5.13 17.44
CA SER A 34 3.43 6.43 16.75
C SER A 34 4.59 6.67 15.78
N ALA A 35 5.78 6.13 16.08
CA ALA A 35 6.92 6.20 15.18
C ALA A 35 6.66 5.39 13.90
N GLN A 36 6.09 4.20 14.05
CA GLN A 36 5.69 3.37 12.91
C GLN A 36 4.63 4.06 12.06
N LEU A 37 3.59 4.65 12.67
CA LEU A 37 2.57 5.42 11.94
C LEU A 37 3.17 6.58 11.15
N ALA A 38 4.14 7.30 11.74
CA ALA A 38 4.81 8.42 11.08
C ALA A 38 5.66 7.96 9.89
N VAL A 39 6.38 6.85 10.02
CA VAL A 39 7.15 6.27 8.92
C VAL A 39 6.22 5.77 7.82
N GLU A 40 5.16 5.02 8.15
CA GLU A 40 4.18 4.55 7.15
C GLU A 40 3.51 5.70 6.40
N ALA A 41 3.19 6.80 7.08
CA ALA A 41 2.69 8.01 6.43
C ALA A 41 3.72 8.59 5.45
N ALA A 42 4.98 8.75 5.87
CA ALA A 42 6.04 9.26 4.99
C ALA A 42 6.29 8.35 3.78
N LEU A 43 6.25 7.02 3.96
CA LEU A 43 6.42 6.08 2.84
C LEU A 43 5.26 6.11 1.84
N ARG A 44 4.05 6.45 2.29
CA ARG A 44 2.89 6.63 1.39
C ARG A 44 3.03 7.85 0.48
N ASP A 45 3.90 8.82 0.81
CA ASP A 45 4.19 9.98 -0.02
C ASP A 45 5.26 9.70 -1.09
N ILE A 46 5.95 8.55 -1.00
CA ILE A 46 7.00 8.16 -1.94
C ILE A 46 6.40 7.28 -3.05
N ASP A 47 6.77 7.59 -4.29
CA ASP A 47 6.36 6.81 -5.45
C ASP A 47 7.37 5.66 -5.72
N PRO A 48 7.00 4.38 -5.51
CA PRO A 48 7.89 3.27 -5.79
C PRO A 48 8.15 3.07 -7.29
N CYS A 49 7.23 3.48 -8.18
CA CYS A 49 7.42 3.46 -9.63
C CYS A 49 8.29 4.63 -10.12
N GLY A 50 8.38 5.71 -9.36
CA GLY A 50 9.30 6.81 -9.62
C GLY A 50 10.78 6.41 -9.51
N PHE A 51 11.10 5.25 -8.92
CA PHE A 51 12.45 4.66 -8.91
C PHE A 51 12.79 3.87 -10.18
N VAL A 52 11.87 3.73 -11.15
CA VAL A 52 12.15 3.02 -12.40
C VAL A 52 12.94 3.92 -13.35
N ASP A 53 14.21 3.59 -13.59
CA ASP A 53 15.01 4.23 -14.63
C ASP A 53 14.70 3.59 -16.00
N ALA A 54 13.71 4.14 -16.69
CA ALA A 54 13.18 3.54 -17.91
C ALA A 54 14.22 3.46 -19.05
N ASP A 55 15.08 4.47 -19.17
CA ASP A 55 16.13 4.53 -20.19
C ASP A 55 17.20 3.47 -19.94
N LEU A 56 17.65 3.34 -18.68
CA LEU A 56 18.60 2.31 -18.28
C LEU A 56 18.03 0.91 -18.53
N LEU A 57 16.79 0.67 -18.13
CA LEU A 57 16.16 -0.64 -18.27
C LEU A 57 15.93 -1.01 -19.74
N ASN A 58 15.47 -0.08 -20.57
CA ASN A 58 15.32 -0.32 -22.01
C ASN A 58 16.66 -0.70 -22.68
N ALA A 59 17.78 -0.15 -22.19
CA ALA A 59 19.11 -0.50 -22.67
C ALA A 59 19.68 -1.81 -22.11
N LYS A 60 19.29 -2.20 -20.88
CA LYS A 60 19.85 -3.37 -20.16
C LYS A 60 18.98 -4.62 -20.21
N ILE A 61 17.68 -4.46 -20.41
CA ILE A 61 16.66 -5.50 -20.44
C ILE A 61 15.80 -5.27 -21.69
N PRO A 62 16.26 -5.67 -22.88
CA PRO A 62 15.58 -5.37 -24.14
C PRO A 62 14.14 -5.93 -24.24
N ASP A 63 13.84 -6.99 -23.48
CA ASP A 63 12.52 -7.63 -23.44
C ASP A 63 11.57 -7.00 -22.40
N ALA A 64 11.98 -5.90 -21.75
CA ALA A 64 11.13 -5.19 -20.81
C ALA A 64 9.82 -4.73 -21.46
N ILE A 65 8.69 -5.07 -20.84
CA ILE A 65 7.35 -4.86 -21.40
C ILE A 65 6.73 -3.60 -20.81
N SER A 66 6.57 -3.59 -19.48
CA SER A 66 5.92 -2.48 -18.79
C SER A 66 6.23 -2.44 -17.30
N TYR A 67 5.92 -1.32 -16.66
CA TYR A 67 5.92 -1.19 -15.21
C TYR A 67 4.72 -0.37 -14.71
N GLY A 68 4.30 -0.62 -13.48
CA GLY A 68 3.18 0.10 -12.87
C GLY A 68 2.69 -0.55 -11.59
N TYR A 69 1.60 -0.03 -11.05
CA TYR A 69 0.96 -0.56 -9.85
C TYR A 69 0.04 -1.73 -10.22
N THR A 70 0.25 -2.91 -9.62
CA THR A 70 -0.61 -4.09 -9.85
C THR A 70 -1.18 -4.66 -8.56
N ASP A 71 -0.32 -4.93 -7.57
CA ASP A 71 -0.71 -5.63 -6.35
C ASP A 71 -1.02 -4.68 -5.18
N GLY A 72 -0.60 -3.42 -5.29
CA GLY A 72 -0.80 -2.37 -4.31
C GLY A 72 -0.12 -1.08 -4.77
N PHE A 73 -0.43 0.03 -4.10
CA PHE A 73 0.22 1.32 -4.35
C PHE A 73 1.58 1.45 -3.64
N ASP A 74 1.95 0.50 -2.78
CA ASP A 74 3.22 0.47 -2.03
C ASP A 74 4.39 -0.14 -2.80
N ARG A 75 4.14 -0.61 -4.03
CA ARG A 75 5.15 -1.23 -4.88
C ARG A 75 4.93 -0.96 -6.35
N CYS A 76 6.02 -0.91 -7.09
CA CYS A 76 6.00 -0.94 -8.53
C CYS A 76 6.29 -2.35 -9.02
N THR A 77 5.45 -2.87 -9.92
CA THR A 77 5.66 -4.16 -10.57
C THR A 77 6.16 -3.94 -11.98
N LEU A 78 7.20 -4.66 -12.36
CA LEU A 78 7.79 -4.66 -13.69
C LEU A 78 7.56 -6.02 -14.36
N ARG A 79 7.11 -5.99 -15.61
CA ARG A 79 7.01 -7.15 -16.51
C ARG A 79 8.21 -7.10 -17.45
N LEU A 80 9.13 -8.05 -17.32
CA LEU A 80 10.44 -8.01 -17.99
C LEU A 80 10.57 -8.96 -19.18
N GLY A 81 9.51 -9.70 -19.51
CA GLY A 81 9.50 -10.63 -20.63
C GLY A 81 10.15 -11.96 -20.31
N ALA A 82 10.66 -12.64 -21.34
CA ALA A 82 11.26 -13.97 -21.20
C ALA A 82 12.64 -13.88 -20.52
N TYR A 83 12.95 -14.87 -19.68
CA TYR A 83 14.27 -15.00 -19.07
C TYR A 83 15.33 -15.30 -20.13
N ASP A 84 16.39 -14.50 -20.16
CA ASP A 84 17.56 -14.71 -21.02
C ASP A 84 18.44 -15.84 -20.47
N GLY A 85 18.06 -17.08 -20.79
CA GLY A 85 18.79 -18.27 -20.37
C GLY A 85 18.23 -19.59 -20.93
N ASP A 86 18.76 -20.71 -20.41
CA ASP A 86 18.39 -22.08 -20.81
C ASP A 86 17.10 -22.60 -20.14
N PHE A 87 16.45 -21.76 -19.33
CA PHE A 87 15.23 -22.08 -18.60
C PHE A 87 14.08 -21.20 -19.09
N VAL A 88 13.09 -21.82 -19.72
CA VAL A 88 11.92 -21.11 -20.27
C VAL A 88 10.99 -20.68 -19.14
N SER A 89 11.07 -19.40 -18.78
CA SER A 89 10.20 -18.73 -17.81
C SER A 89 10.14 -17.24 -18.13
N ASP A 90 9.04 -16.59 -17.79
CA ASP A 90 8.99 -15.14 -17.76
C ASP A 90 9.65 -14.61 -16.48
N VAL A 91 10.12 -13.36 -16.53
CA VAL A 91 10.68 -12.61 -15.42
C VAL A 91 9.74 -11.45 -15.07
N SER A 92 9.47 -11.32 -13.78
CA SER A 92 8.87 -10.13 -13.20
C SER A 92 9.79 -9.55 -12.14
N ALA A 93 9.61 -8.27 -11.82
CA ALA A 93 10.27 -7.67 -10.68
C ALA A 93 9.34 -6.75 -9.91
N THR A 94 9.70 -6.49 -8.65
CA THR A 94 9.00 -5.53 -7.79
C THR A 94 10.00 -4.59 -7.16
N ILE A 95 9.65 -3.30 -7.10
CA ILE A 95 10.32 -2.27 -6.29
C ILE A 95 9.36 -1.90 -5.16
N GLY A 96 9.81 -1.93 -3.91
CA GLY A 96 9.01 -1.52 -2.77
C GLY A 96 9.89 -1.20 -1.57
N PHE A 97 9.29 -1.18 -0.38
CA PHE A 97 9.98 -0.86 0.87
C PHE A 97 9.95 -2.03 1.85
N ASP A 98 11.01 -2.17 2.64
CA ASP A 98 11.00 -2.99 3.84
C ASP A 98 11.82 -2.36 4.96
N LEU A 99 11.81 -3.01 6.13
CA LEU A 99 12.69 -2.67 7.23
C LEU A 99 13.88 -3.62 7.28
N ALA A 100 15.07 -3.04 7.43
CA ALA A 100 16.26 -3.80 7.81
C ALA A 100 16.04 -4.51 9.15
N PRO A 101 16.40 -5.79 9.29
CA PRO A 101 16.33 -6.48 10.57
C PRO A 101 17.23 -5.79 11.60
N GLU A 102 16.88 -5.86 12.88
CA GLU A 102 17.69 -5.25 13.95
C GLU A 102 19.08 -5.88 14.05
N GLN A 103 19.18 -7.15 13.66
CA GLN A 103 20.43 -7.88 13.60
C GLN A 103 20.53 -8.55 12.24
N LEU A 104 21.55 -8.17 11.45
CA LEU A 104 21.87 -8.85 10.21
C LEU A 104 22.35 -10.26 10.55
N SER A 105 21.53 -11.26 10.26
CA SER A 105 21.87 -12.67 10.47
C SER A 105 22.99 -13.13 9.53
N GLU A 106 23.08 -12.53 8.35
CA GLU A 106 24.12 -12.84 7.36
C GLU A 106 24.60 -11.56 6.65
N PRO A 107 25.91 -11.44 6.35
CA PRO A 107 26.41 -10.35 5.51
C PRO A 107 25.84 -10.48 4.09
N PRO A 108 25.74 -9.36 3.34
CA PRO A 108 25.29 -9.40 1.96
C PRO A 108 26.22 -10.29 1.12
N VAL A 109 25.65 -10.96 0.11
CA VAL A 109 26.39 -11.84 -0.81
C VAL A 109 27.43 -11.03 -1.58
N ASP A 110 27.02 -9.86 -2.03
CA ASP A 110 27.85 -8.86 -2.67
C ASP A 110 27.25 -7.46 -2.44
N SER A 111 28.06 -6.45 -2.72
CA SER A 111 27.63 -5.05 -2.64
C SER A 111 28.38 -4.21 -3.66
N MET A 112 27.71 -3.21 -4.21
CA MET A 112 28.33 -2.19 -5.04
C MET A 112 27.91 -0.80 -4.59
N GLU A 113 28.69 0.21 -4.97
CA GLU A 113 28.37 1.61 -4.70
C GLU A 113 27.86 2.30 -5.96
N VAL A 114 26.74 3.00 -5.83
CA VAL A 114 26.12 3.81 -6.89
C VAL A 114 25.96 5.22 -6.35
N ASN A 115 26.82 6.15 -6.78
CA ASN A 115 26.81 7.55 -6.33
C ASN A 115 26.76 7.69 -4.79
N GLY A 116 27.57 6.92 -4.06
CA GLY A 116 27.58 6.92 -2.59
C GLY A 116 26.50 6.06 -1.91
N ILE A 117 25.60 5.43 -2.67
CA ILE A 117 24.57 4.53 -2.15
C ILE A 117 25.06 3.08 -2.29
N ALA A 118 25.14 2.35 -1.18
CA ALA A 118 25.50 0.94 -1.18
C ALA A 118 24.29 0.07 -1.58
N VAL A 119 24.35 -0.53 -2.76
CA VAL A 119 23.37 -1.51 -3.26
C VAL A 119 23.89 -2.90 -2.94
N SER A 120 23.14 -3.64 -2.13
CA SER A 120 23.58 -4.92 -1.57
C SER A 120 22.68 -6.07 -2.01
N HIS A 121 23.30 -7.16 -2.47
CA HIS A 121 22.61 -8.42 -2.72
C HIS A 121 22.38 -9.16 -1.41
N VAL A 122 21.13 -9.44 -1.09
CA VAL A 122 20.73 -10.08 0.16
C VAL A 122 19.89 -11.32 -0.11
N LEU A 123 20.22 -12.40 0.57
CA LEU A 123 19.44 -13.64 0.51
C LEU A 123 18.15 -13.49 1.33
N GLY A 124 17.07 -14.14 0.89
CA GLY A 124 15.86 -14.26 1.69
C GLY A 124 15.91 -15.37 2.72
N PRO A 125 14.94 -15.38 3.65
CA PRO A 125 14.81 -16.40 4.68
C PRO A 125 14.34 -17.77 4.14
N THR A 126 13.84 -17.84 2.92
CA THR A 126 13.37 -19.08 2.27
C THR A 126 14.13 -19.34 0.98
N SER A 127 14.17 -20.62 0.57
CA SER A 127 14.84 -21.12 -0.65
C SER A 127 14.90 -20.08 -1.78
N ASN A 128 16.11 -19.57 -2.06
CA ASN A 128 16.34 -18.45 -2.99
C ASN A 128 16.06 -18.75 -4.48
N ARG A 129 15.47 -19.92 -4.78
CA ARG A 129 15.34 -20.48 -6.14
C ARG A 129 14.48 -19.61 -7.04
N GLY A 130 15.03 -19.25 -8.21
CA GLY A 130 14.31 -18.48 -9.20
C GLY A 130 14.01 -17.04 -8.79
N TRP A 131 14.65 -16.49 -7.76
CA TRP A 131 14.52 -15.08 -7.42
C TRP A 131 15.84 -14.46 -6.99
N CYS A 132 15.93 -13.14 -7.10
CA CYS A 132 17.11 -12.38 -6.73
C CYS A 132 16.68 -11.06 -6.08
N ARG A 133 17.37 -10.66 -5.00
CA ARG A 133 16.99 -9.50 -4.19
C ARG A 133 18.16 -8.58 -3.92
N TYR A 134 17.96 -7.31 -4.27
CA TYR A 134 18.89 -6.22 -3.96
C TYR A 134 18.19 -5.19 -3.09
N VAL A 135 18.95 -4.58 -2.19
CA VAL A 135 18.45 -3.54 -1.28
C VAL A 135 19.44 -2.38 -1.17
N PHE A 136 18.92 -1.20 -0.88
CA PHE A 136 19.70 -0.06 -0.41
C PHE A 136 18.87 0.77 0.58
N ASN A 137 19.53 1.50 1.49
CA ASN A 137 18.81 2.33 2.46
C ASN A 137 18.15 3.53 1.79
N LEU A 138 16.94 3.86 2.25
CA LEU A 138 16.20 5.01 1.75
C LEU A 138 16.81 6.34 2.25
N ASP A 139 17.37 6.35 3.46
CA ASP A 139 18.04 7.51 4.07
C ASP A 139 17.19 8.80 4.10
N GLU A 140 15.96 8.69 4.59
CA GLU A 140 14.97 9.80 4.65
C GLU A 140 14.57 10.14 6.10
N SER A 141 15.53 10.11 7.03
CA SER A 141 15.27 10.35 8.47
C SER A 141 14.75 11.75 8.79
N ASP A 142 14.97 12.71 7.88
CA ASP A 142 14.63 14.11 8.06
C ASP A 142 13.27 14.47 7.41
N ALA A 143 12.54 13.47 6.89
CA ALA A 143 11.25 13.68 6.27
C ALA A 143 10.26 14.37 7.23
N PRO A 144 9.39 15.28 6.72
CA PRO A 144 8.34 15.90 7.53
C PRO A 144 7.46 14.86 8.23
N GLY A 145 7.13 15.07 9.50
CA GLY A 145 6.39 14.11 10.32
C GLY A 145 7.27 13.04 10.97
N VAL A 146 8.32 12.55 10.29
CA VAL A 146 9.32 11.62 10.86
C VAL A 146 10.22 12.34 11.85
N ALA A 147 10.80 13.48 11.46
CA ALA A 147 11.73 14.23 12.32
C ALA A 147 11.10 14.74 13.63
N SER A 148 9.76 14.87 13.67
CA SER A 148 9.01 15.37 14.83
C SER A 148 8.53 14.28 15.79
N GLN A 149 8.71 13.00 15.46
CA GLN A 149 8.18 11.87 16.24
C GLN A 149 9.31 11.07 16.87
N ASP A 150 9.22 10.85 18.18
CA ASP A 150 10.22 10.10 18.94
C ASP A 150 10.39 8.70 18.35
N GLY A 151 11.64 8.30 18.05
CA GLY A 151 11.97 6.99 17.47
C GLY A 151 11.71 6.83 15.97
N ALA A 152 10.95 7.73 15.32
CA ALA A 152 10.61 7.60 13.91
C ALA A 152 11.82 7.79 12.99
N ALA A 153 12.72 8.73 13.33
CA ALA A 153 13.95 8.94 12.57
C ALA A 153 14.85 7.70 12.56
N ASP A 154 14.98 6.99 13.68
CA ASP A 154 15.79 5.77 13.77
C ASP A 154 15.15 4.59 13.05
N LEU A 155 13.81 4.49 13.08
CA LEU A 155 13.07 3.52 12.27
C LEU A 155 13.24 3.82 10.77
N MET A 156 13.16 5.09 10.37
CA MET A 156 13.29 5.52 8.98
C MET A 156 14.69 5.26 8.40
N LYS A 157 15.75 5.38 9.21
CA LYS A 157 17.12 4.98 8.82
C LYS A 157 17.22 3.49 8.45
N ARG A 158 16.31 2.65 8.94
CA ARG A 158 16.27 1.22 8.64
C ARG A 158 15.39 0.89 7.44
N VAL A 159 14.63 1.85 6.91
CA VAL A 159 13.84 1.63 5.71
C VAL A 159 14.77 1.45 4.53
N ARG A 160 14.53 0.38 3.77
CA ARG A 160 15.26 0.08 2.54
C ARG A 160 14.32 0.11 1.36
N VAL A 161 14.83 0.58 0.23
CA VAL A 161 14.27 0.23 -1.07
C VAL A 161 14.70 -1.19 -1.38
N VAL A 162 13.73 -2.01 -1.78
CA VAL A 162 13.91 -3.42 -2.08
C VAL A 162 13.51 -3.68 -3.51
N VAL A 163 14.41 -4.33 -4.24
CA VAL A 163 14.16 -4.83 -5.58
C VAL A 163 14.20 -6.34 -5.54
N VAL A 164 13.11 -6.98 -5.96
CA VAL A 164 13.03 -8.45 -6.11
C VAL A 164 12.68 -8.78 -7.54
N ALA A 165 13.55 -9.49 -8.25
CA ALA A 165 13.19 -10.13 -9.51
C ALA A 165 12.91 -11.62 -9.28
N SER A 166 11.92 -12.16 -9.98
CA SER A 166 11.49 -13.56 -9.86
C SER A 166 11.11 -14.18 -11.19
N LEU A 167 11.36 -15.47 -11.32
CA LEU A 167 10.88 -16.32 -12.40
C LEU A 167 9.45 -16.74 -12.13
N ALA A 168 8.60 -16.71 -13.16
CA ALA A 168 7.24 -17.25 -13.10
C ALA A 168 7.21 -18.77 -12.83
N ARG A 169 8.30 -19.50 -13.10
CA ARG A 169 8.42 -20.95 -12.85
C ARG A 169 9.57 -21.24 -11.89
N ASP A 170 9.34 -22.08 -10.87
CA ASP A 170 10.42 -22.58 -10.00
C ASP A 170 11.38 -23.45 -10.83
N PRO A 171 12.67 -23.12 -10.92
CA PRO A 171 13.65 -23.92 -11.65
C PRO A 171 13.92 -25.30 -11.02
N GLY A 172 13.42 -25.54 -9.80
CA GLY A 172 13.60 -26.79 -9.07
C GLY A 172 14.94 -26.86 -8.33
N PRO A 173 15.10 -27.84 -7.43
CA PRO A 173 16.31 -27.98 -6.63
C PRO A 173 17.56 -28.23 -7.49
N GLY A 174 18.69 -27.64 -7.10
CA GLY A 174 20.00 -27.87 -7.72
C GLY A 174 20.26 -27.13 -9.03
N ARG A 175 19.31 -26.32 -9.53
CA ARG A 175 19.52 -25.44 -10.69
C ARG A 175 19.75 -24.00 -10.24
N PRO A 176 20.96 -23.44 -10.40
CA PRO A 176 21.28 -22.08 -9.99
C PRO A 176 20.80 -21.06 -11.04
N VAL A 177 19.49 -21.01 -11.29
CA VAL A 177 18.87 -20.09 -12.26
C VAL A 177 18.18 -18.98 -11.48
N TYR A 178 18.66 -17.75 -11.67
CA TYR A 178 18.17 -16.57 -10.93
C TYR A 178 18.20 -15.33 -11.84
N PRO A 179 17.15 -14.48 -11.79
CA PRO A 179 17.08 -13.25 -12.57
C PRO A 179 17.88 -12.11 -11.91
N CYS A 180 19.14 -12.37 -11.53
CA CYS A 180 19.97 -11.40 -10.83
C CYS A 180 20.46 -10.27 -11.72
N LYS A 181 20.61 -10.51 -13.04
CA LYS A 181 20.99 -9.47 -14.01
C LYS A 181 19.91 -8.40 -14.12
N GLU A 182 18.65 -8.81 -14.04
CA GLU A 182 17.49 -7.95 -14.06
C GLU A 182 17.36 -7.19 -12.74
N ALA A 183 17.43 -7.91 -11.61
CA ALA A 183 17.32 -7.30 -10.28
C ALA A 183 18.39 -6.22 -10.04
N ILE A 184 19.65 -6.51 -10.40
CA ILE A 184 20.77 -5.58 -10.19
C ILE A 184 20.67 -4.35 -11.09
N ALA A 185 20.19 -4.49 -12.34
CA ALA A 185 19.98 -3.37 -13.25
C ALA A 185 18.90 -2.43 -12.71
N ILE A 186 17.79 -2.98 -12.22
CA ILE A 186 16.70 -2.23 -11.60
C ILE A 186 17.17 -1.54 -10.33
N ALA A 187 17.86 -2.25 -9.43
CA ALA A 187 18.35 -1.68 -8.19
C ALA A 187 19.39 -0.57 -8.41
N THR A 188 20.25 -0.72 -9.42
CA THR A 188 21.21 0.32 -9.81
C THR A 188 20.50 1.56 -10.32
N GLY A 189 19.51 1.41 -11.21
CA GLY A 189 18.71 2.54 -11.70
C GLY A 189 17.95 3.26 -10.58
N ALA A 190 17.33 2.48 -9.69
CA ALA A 190 16.65 3.01 -8.51
C ALA A 190 17.59 3.81 -7.60
N ALA A 191 18.79 3.29 -7.33
CA ALA A 191 19.81 4.02 -6.56
C ALA A 191 20.30 5.29 -7.29
N GLN A 192 20.47 5.25 -8.61
CA GLN A 192 20.82 6.45 -9.41
C GLN A 192 19.75 7.53 -9.31
N ILE A 193 18.47 7.17 -9.36
CA ILE A 193 17.36 8.11 -9.14
C ILE A 193 17.42 8.66 -7.71
N ARG A 194 17.48 7.77 -6.71
CA ARG A 194 17.53 8.15 -5.29
C ARG A 194 18.65 9.13 -4.97
N SER A 195 19.84 8.92 -5.55
CA SER A 195 21.02 9.78 -5.34
C SER A 195 20.81 11.23 -5.82
N ARG A 196 19.85 11.45 -6.73
CA ARG A 196 19.52 12.76 -7.28
C ARG A 196 18.32 13.40 -6.58
N HIS A 197 17.30 12.61 -6.26
CA HIS A 197 16.09 13.06 -5.58
C HIS A 197 15.31 11.87 -5.01
N LEU A 198 14.38 12.15 -4.10
CA LEU A 198 13.36 11.20 -3.69
C LEU A 198 12.15 11.30 -4.64
N PRO A 199 11.72 10.19 -5.28
CA PRO A 199 10.51 10.21 -6.10
C PRO A 199 9.28 10.38 -5.20
N LEU A 200 8.65 11.54 -5.28
CA LEU A 200 7.44 11.85 -4.53
C LEU A 200 6.21 11.61 -5.40
N ARG A 201 5.13 11.14 -4.77
CA ARG A 201 3.83 11.05 -5.42
C ARG A 201 3.32 12.43 -5.80
N SER A 202 2.78 12.53 -7.01
CA SER A 202 2.10 13.72 -7.52
C SER A 202 0.61 13.50 -7.75
N ASP A 203 0.11 12.29 -7.54
CA ASP A 203 -1.28 11.93 -7.79
C ASP A 203 -2.19 12.28 -6.60
N HIS A 204 -3.28 13.00 -6.87
CA HIS A 204 -4.34 13.30 -5.89
C HIS A 204 -5.36 12.15 -5.76
N GLY A 205 -5.01 10.94 -6.19
CA GLY A 205 -5.89 9.77 -6.19
C GLY A 205 -6.05 9.11 -4.81
N PRO A 206 -6.61 7.90 -4.73
CA PRO A 206 -6.63 7.10 -3.50
C PRO A 206 -5.23 6.62 -3.09
N ALA A 207 -4.27 6.66 -4.02
CA ALA A 207 -2.86 6.52 -3.71
C ALA A 207 -2.39 7.74 -2.87
N GLY A 208 -1.60 7.50 -1.82
CA GLY A 208 -1.25 8.50 -0.81
C GLY A 208 -2.26 8.65 0.34
N GLN A 209 -3.51 8.22 0.17
CA GLN A 209 -4.51 8.31 1.25
C GLN A 209 -4.32 7.25 2.33
N ASP A 210 -4.77 7.58 3.55
CA ASP A 210 -4.72 6.67 4.70
C ASP A 210 -5.94 5.73 4.68
N PRO A 211 -5.77 4.41 4.44
CA PRO A 211 -6.87 3.45 4.41
C PRO A 211 -7.62 3.37 5.76
N CYS A 212 -6.94 3.62 6.87
CA CYS A 212 -7.54 3.58 8.20
C CYS A 212 -8.42 4.79 8.50
N SER A 213 -8.32 5.85 7.70
CA SER A 213 -9.16 7.04 7.86
C SER A 213 -10.65 6.80 7.61
N VAL A 214 -11.04 5.61 7.17
CA VAL A 214 -12.43 5.12 7.10
C VAL A 214 -13.01 4.83 8.49
N PHE A 215 -12.18 4.53 9.49
CA PHE A 215 -12.62 4.10 10.83
C PHE A 215 -13.72 4.98 11.47
N PRO A 216 -13.66 6.33 11.43
CA PRO A 216 -14.69 7.19 12.04
C PRO A 216 -16.10 6.97 11.47
N ASP A 217 -16.20 6.44 10.24
CA ASP A 217 -17.46 6.22 9.54
C ASP A 217 -18.02 4.80 9.79
N LEU A 218 -17.28 3.95 10.49
CA LEU A 218 -17.63 2.55 10.75
C LEU A 218 -18.37 2.38 12.08
N ARG A 219 -19.50 1.66 12.05
CA ARG A 219 -20.26 1.29 13.24
C ARG A 219 -19.92 -0.13 13.67
N GLY A 220 -19.84 -0.36 14.97
CA GLY A 220 -19.58 -1.70 15.55
C GLY A 220 -18.10 -2.08 15.62
N PHE A 221 -17.21 -1.24 15.10
CA PHE A 221 -15.77 -1.37 15.25
C PHE A 221 -15.28 -0.49 16.40
N THR A 222 -14.30 -0.98 17.16
CA THR A 222 -13.74 -0.30 18.34
C THR A 222 -12.26 -0.01 18.19
N SER A 223 -11.58 -0.70 17.27
CA SER A 223 -10.17 -0.49 16.97
C SER A 223 -9.84 -0.74 15.50
N TYR A 224 -8.66 -0.29 15.10
CA TYR A 224 -8.05 -0.63 13.83
C TYR A 224 -6.55 -0.87 13.98
N ARG A 225 -5.98 -1.53 12.98
CA ARG A 225 -4.55 -1.71 12.81
C ARG A 225 -4.19 -1.42 11.36
N PRO A 226 -3.33 -0.43 11.08
CA PRO A 226 -2.75 -0.27 9.75
C PRO A 226 -2.06 -1.55 9.29
N GLY A 227 -1.78 -1.61 7.99
CA GLY A 227 -0.87 -2.61 7.43
C GLY A 227 0.54 -2.48 8.00
N GLY A 228 1.53 -2.81 7.18
CA GLY A 228 2.91 -2.72 7.63
C GLY A 228 3.90 -2.43 6.52
N ILE A 229 5.13 -2.16 6.95
CA ILE A 229 6.28 -1.93 6.08
C ILE A 229 6.86 -3.29 5.68
N GLY A 230 6.84 -3.60 4.39
CA GLY A 230 7.39 -4.83 3.83
C GLY A 230 6.68 -5.25 2.54
N ILE A 231 7.41 -5.98 1.68
CA ILE A 231 6.82 -6.56 0.46
C ILE A 231 5.72 -7.55 0.87
N GLY A 232 4.48 -7.21 0.56
CA GLY A 232 3.28 -8.01 0.87
C GLY A 232 2.54 -7.60 2.14
N ALA A 233 3.12 -6.72 2.96
CA ALA A 233 2.50 -6.24 4.20
C ALA A 233 1.43 -5.15 3.96
N GLY A 234 1.50 -4.46 2.82
CA GLY A 234 0.47 -3.56 2.32
C GLY A 234 0.35 -2.26 3.11
N LEU A 235 1.18 -1.25 2.79
CA LEU A 235 1.09 0.10 3.40
C LEU A 235 -0.28 0.78 3.19
N TYR A 236 -1.02 0.32 2.19
CA TYR A 236 -2.36 0.81 1.84
C TYR A 236 -3.47 -0.13 2.33
N SER A 237 -3.24 -0.84 3.43
CA SER A 237 -4.25 -1.68 4.07
C SER A 237 -4.57 -1.25 5.49
N CYS A 238 -5.76 -1.60 5.94
CA CYS A 238 -6.20 -1.40 7.32
C CYS A 238 -7.11 -2.55 7.76
N ALA A 239 -6.84 -3.11 8.93
CA ALA A 239 -7.68 -4.11 9.57
C ALA A 239 -8.53 -3.47 10.66
N PHE A 240 -9.85 -3.57 10.53
CA PHE A 240 -10.81 -3.08 11.52
C PHE A 240 -11.30 -4.22 12.41
N SER A 241 -11.47 -3.94 13.71
CA SER A 241 -11.92 -4.93 14.68
C SER A 241 -12.98 -4.39 15.64
N SER A 242 -13.91 -5.24 16.05
CA SER A 242 -14.93 -4.94 17.07
C SER A 242 -14.41 -5.11 18.51
N GLY A 243 -13.21 -5.67 18.67
CA GLY A 243 -12.53 -5.89 19.95
C GLY A 243 -11.21 -5.13 20.06
N PRO A 244 -10.48 -5.31 21.17
CA PRO A 244 -9.19 -4.67 21.38
C PRO A 244 -8.17 -5.05 20.30
N PRO A 245 -7.28 -4.13 19.86
CA PRO A 245 -6.37 -4.37 18.74
C PRO A 245 -5.42 -5.54 18.96
N ALA A 246 -5.04 -5.79 20.22
CA ALA A 246 -4.11 -6.85 20.63
C ALA A 246 -4.73 -8.25 20.71
N ASP A 247 -6.06 -8.41 20.57
CA ASP A 247 -6.69 -9.73 20.68
C ASP A 247 -6.63 -10.48 19.33
N PRO A 248 -5.85 -11.59 19.24
CA PRO A 248 -5.75 -12.37 18.00
C PRO A 248 -7.02 -13.18 17.69
N LYS A 249 -7.94 -13.35 18.65
CA LYS A 249 -9.20 -14.08 18.45
C LYS A 249 -10.29 -13.21 17.85
N THR A 250 -10.13 -11.89 17.88
CA THR A 250 -11.14 -11.01 17.33
C THR A 250 -11.09 -11.08 15.80
N ARG A 251 -12.23 -11.35 15.18
CA ARG A 251 -12.34 -11.33 13.72
C ARG A 251 -12.04 -9.91 13.21
N ARG A 252 -11.42 -9.83 12.04
CA ARG A 252 -11.01 -8.57 11.44
C ARG A 252 -11.60 -8.46 10.05
N THR A 253 -12.00 -7.25 9.69
CA THR A 253 -12.30 -6.88 8.31
C THR A 253 -11.11 -6.12 7.77
N LEU A 254 -10.47 -6.66 6.75
CA LEU A 254 -9.32 -6.09 6.08
C LEU A 254 -9.79 -5.27 4.89
N LEU A 255 -9.42 -4.01 4.86
CA LEU A 255 -9.54 -3.11 3.72
C LEU A 255 -8.16 -2.94 3.08
N ALA A 256 -8.09 -2.98 1.75
CA ALA A 256 -6.90 -2.66 0.98
C ALA A 256 -7.24 -1.69 -0.16
N LEU A 257 -6.50 -0.59 -0.27
CA LEU A 257 -6.51 0.29 -1.45
C LEU A 257 -5.49 -0.23 -2.45
N ARG A 258 -5.96 -0.57 -3.66
CA ARG A 258 -5.13 -1.18 -4.69
C ARG A 258 -5.71 -0.98 -6.08
N PRO A 259 -4.89 -1.14 -7.13
CA PRO A 259 -5.40 -1.31 -8.49
C PRO A 259 -6.27 -2.57 -8.58
N VAL A 260 -7.47 -2.44 -9.12
CA VAL A 260 -8.42 -3.51 -9.38
C VAL A 260 -8.71 -3.60 -10.88
N ASP A 261 -9.03 -4.79 -11.39
CA ASP A 261 -9.31 -4.97 -12.81
C ASP A 261 -10.54 -4.13 -13.22
N ALA A 262 -10.38 -3.32 -14.28
CA ALA A 262 -11.42 -2.42 -14.78
C ALA A 262 -12.58 -3.17 -15.45
N ARG A 263 -12.37 -4.42 -15.86
CA ARG A 263 -13.38 -5.24 -16.52
C ARG A 263 -14.45 -5.65 -15.51
N GLN A 264 -15.71 -5.57 -15.92
CA GLN A 264 -16.79 -6.23 -15.20
C GLN A 264 -16.53 -7.73 -15.25
N HIS A 265 -16.54 -8.37 -14.09
CA HIS A 265 -16.41 -9.80 -14.02
C HIS A 265 -17.78 -10.43 -14.27
N GLY A 266 -17.81 -11.60 -14.92
CA GLY A 266 -19.04 -12.28 -15.31
C GLY A 266 -19.84 -12.83 -14.12
N ASP A 267 -20.68 -13.83 -14.38
CA ASP A 267 -21.65 -14.41 -13.43
C ASP A 267 -21.06 -14.97 -12.11
N GLU A 268 -19.73 -15.03 -11.98
CA GLU A 268 -19.01 -15.39 -10.74
C GLU A 268 -19.10 -14.30 -9.65
N PHE A 269 -19.54 -13.10 -10.01
CA PHE A 269 -19.62 -11.94 -9.12
C PHE A 269 -21.07 -11.52 -8.89
N GLY A 270 -21.46 -11.42 -7.63
CA GLY A 270 -22.70 -10.76 -7.24
C GLY A 270 -22.52 -9.24 -7.31
N SER A 271 -23.34 -8.54 -8.06
CA SER A 271 -23.34 -7.07 -8.08
C SER A 271 -24.49 -6.51 -7.24
N GLU A 272 -24.21 -5.55 -6.37
CA GLU A 272 -25.23 -4.82 -5.63
C GLU A 272 -24.89 -3.32 -5.51
N ALA A 273 -25.89 -2.49 -5.20
CA ALA A 273 -25.69 -1.09 -4.91
C ALA A 273 -26.18 -0.78 -3.49
N GLN A 274 -25.31 -0.20 -2.66
CA GLN A 274 -25.66 0.20 -1.31
C GLN A 274 -25.26 1.65 -1.06
N HIS A 275 -26.23 2.48 -0.64
CA HIS A 275 -26.02 3.90 -0.34
C HIS A 275 -25.30 4.69 -1.46
N GLY A 276 -25.57 4.33 -2.73
CA GLY A 276 -24.96 4.97 -3.90
C GLY A 276 -23.57 4.43 -4.27
N VAL A 277 -23.05 3.43 -3.57
CA VAL A 277 -21.78 2.75 -3.89
C VAL A 277 -22.09 1.42 -4.58
N ALA A 278 -21.48 1.20 -5.75
CA ALA A 278 -21.54 -0.08 -6.45
C ALA A 278 -20.55 -1.06 -5.80
N LEU A 279 -21.03 -2.23 -5.41
CA LEU A 279 -20.28 -3.29 -4.77
C LEU A 279 -20.28 -4.52 -5.67
N GLU A 280 -19.11 -5.10 -5.87
CA GLU A 280 -18.99 -6.43 -6.44
C GLU A 280 -18.56 -7.42 -5.36
N ILE A 281 -19.22 -8.56 -5.30
CA ILE A 281 -19.06 -9.56 -4.25
C ILE A 281 -18.58 -10.85 -4.87
N ARG A 282 -17.46 -11.37 -4.38
CA ARG A 282 -16.83 -12.58 -4.87
C ARG A 282 -16.86 -13.72 -3.85
N GLY A 283 -17.26 -14.90 -4.33
CA GLY A 283 -17.10 -16.17 -3.62
C GLY A 283 -17.90 -16.31 -2.33
N SER A 284 -17.70 -17.45 -1.66
CA SER A 284 -18.35 -17.77 -0.38
C SER A 284 -17.82 -16.95 0.80
N ASP A 285 -16.59 -16.43 0.68
CA ASP A 285 -15.89 -15.69 1.74
C ASP A 285 -16.27 -14.21 1.75
N CYS A 286 -17.14 -13.78 0.82
CA CYS A 286 -17.66 -12.43 0.64
C CYS A 286 -16.55 -11.37 0.63
N GLU A 287 -15.65 -11.52 -0.33
CA GLU A 287 -14.76 -10.42 -0.72
C GLU A 287 -15.58 -9.37 -1.46
N VAL A 288 -15.46 -8.12 -1.04
CA VAL A 288 -16.20 -7.00 -1.62
C VAL A 288 -15.22 -6.07 -2.30
N VAL A 289 -15.44 -5.81 -3.59
CA VAL A 289 -14.64 -4.91 -4.42
C VAL A 289 -15.45 -3.67 -4.74
N VAL A 290 -14.85 -2.51 -4.54
CA VAL A 290 -15.38 -1.21 -4.99
C VAL A 290 -14.41 -0.61 -5.98
N ARG A 291 -14.88 -0.34 -7.19
CA ARG A 291 -14.08 0.36 -8.19
C ARG A 291 -14.27 1.87 -8.04
N GLY A 292 -13.18 2.61 -8.05
CA GLY A 292 -13.18 4.05 -8.28
C GLY A 292 -13.07 4.39 -9.76
N ASP A 293 -13.05 5.68 -10.05
CA ASP A 293 -13.07 6.19 -11.44
C ASP A 293 -11.66 6.48 -11.99
N THR A 294 -10.64 6.51 -11.13
CA THR A 294 -9.26 6.82 -11.53
C THR A 294 -8.63 5.62 -12.22
N GLN A 295 -8.20 5.79 -13.47
CA GLN A 295 -7.45 4.75 -14.18
C GLN A 295 -6.02 4.66 -13.68
N VAL A 296 -5.54 3.43 -13.54
CA VAL A 296 -4.16 3.08 -13.23
C VAL A 296 -3.65 2.29 -14.42
N VAL A 297 -2.87 2.94 -15.27
CA VAL A 297 -2.35 2.38 -16.53
C VAL A 297 -0.84 2.18 -16.39
N PRO A 298 -0.30 1.00 -16.71
CA PRO A 298 1.14 0.79 -16.69
C PRO A 298 1.83 1.60 -17.79
N ILE A 299 3.10 1.93 -17.56
CA ILE A 299 3.97 2.56 -18.54
C ILE A 299 4.68 1.47 -19.32
N TYR A 300 4.61 1.52 -20.64
CA TYR A 300 5.25 0.55 -21.54
C TYR A 300 6.59 1.07 -22.04
N PHE A 301 7.59 0.18 -22.11
CA PHE A 301 8.93 0.53 -22.62
C PHE A 301 8.94 0.69 -24.16
N ASP A 302 8.12 -0.09 -24.86
CA ASP A 302 7.87 0.03 -26.30
C ASP A 302 6.51 0.73 -26.50
N PRO A 303 6.40 1.80 -27.33
CA PRO A 303 5.17 2.58 -27.55
C PRO A 303 4.01 1.84 -28.25
N LYS A 304 3.94 0.51 -28.13
CA LYS A 304 2.77 -0.26 -28.56
C LYS A 304 1.53 0.21 -27.80
N PRO A 305 0.34 0.19 -28.43
CA PRO A 305 -0.91 0.47 -27.72
C PRO A 305 -0.99 -0.46 -26.52
N GLY A 306 -1.18 0.11 -25.32
CA GLY A 306 -1.38 -0.67 -24.11
C GLY A 306 -2.56 -1.63 -24.30
N ASP A 307 -2.46 -2.82 -23.71
CA ASP A 307 -3.56 -3.78 -23.77
C ASP A 307 -4.73 -3.23 -22.94
N ALA A 308 -5.94 -3.23 -23.50
CA ALA A 308 -7.14 -2.86 -22.75
C ALA A 308 -7.32 -3.75 -21.50
N ALA A 309 -6.77 -4.97 -21.51
CA ALA A 309 -6.74 -5.87 -20.37
C ALA A 309 -5.79 -5.41 -19.24
N ASP A 310 -4.85 -4.50 -19.52
CA ASP A 310 -3.91 -3.96 -18.54
C ASP A 310 -4.43 -2.68 -17.85
N VAL A 311 -5.57 -2.14 -18.30
CA VAL A 311 -6.22 -1.00 -17.63
C VAL A 311 -6.80 -1.46 -16.30
N ARG A 312 -6.31 -0.87 -15.22
CA ARG A 312 -6.85 -1.03 -13.87
C ARG A 312 -7.58 0.23 -13.46
N LEU A 313 -8.48 0.09 -12.49
CA LEU A 313 -9.04 1.23 -11.76
C LEU A 313 -8.44 1.23 -10.37
N ALA A 314 -8.24 2.41 -9.81
CA ALA A 314 -8.00 2.52 -8.39
C ALA A 314 -9.25 2.06 -7.65
N GLY A 315 -9.11 1.19 -6.66
CA GLY A 315 -10.25 0.61 -5.97
C GLY A 315 -9.92 0.14 -4.58
N VAL A 316 -10.94 -0.46 -3.98
CA VAL A 316 -10.92 -1.00 -2.62
C VAL A 316 -11.28 -2.47 -2.69
N GLU A 317 -10.50 -3.30 -2.04
CA GLU A 317 -10.81 -4.70 -1.79
C GLU A 317 -11.02 -4.89 -0.28
N VAL A 318 -12.12 -5.54 0.10
CA VAL A 318 -12.47 -5.78 1.50
C VAL A 318 -12.74 -7.26 1.72
N THR A 319 -12.06 -7.86 2.70
CA THR A 319 -12.19 -9.27 3.07
C THR A 319 -12.30 -9.44 4.59
N GLY A 320 -12.71 -10.62 5.05
CA GLY A 320 -12.59 -10.99 6.46
C GLY A 320 -13.87 -11.46 7.15
N ALA A 321 -14.23 -10.79 8.25
CA ALA A 321 -15.02 -11.34 9.36
C ALA A 321 -16.43 -11.86 9.01
N SER A 322 -17.20 -11.08 8.24
CA SER A 322 -18.54 -11.44 7.76
C SER A 322 -18.92 -10.59 6.54
N CYS A 323 -19.87 -11.07 5.75
CA CYS A 323 -20.27 -10.38 4.53
C CYS A 323 -20.86 -8.99 4.78
N GLU A 324 -21.68 -8.85 5.83
CA GLU A 324 -22.28 -7.57 6.20
C GLU A 324 -21.23 -6.56 6.69
N GLU A 325 -20.25 -7.00 7.49
CA GLU A 325 -19.15 -6.14 7.93
C GLU A 325 -18.26 -5.72 6.74
N ASN A 326 -17.94 -6.65 5.83
CA ASN A 326 -17.16 -6.35 4.64
C ASN A 326 -17.88 -5.34 3.73
N LYS A 327 -19.19 -5.50 3.52
CA LYS A 327 -20.01 -4.55 2.77
C LYS A 327 -20.06 -3.18 3.44
N ALA A 328 -20.26 -3.13 4.76
CA ALA A 328 -20.29 -1.86 5.50
C ALA A 328 -18.98 -1.08 5.37
N VAL A 329 -17.84 -1.78 5.51
CA VAL A 329 -16.51 -1.20 5.32
C VAL A 329 -16.29 -0.76 3.87
N ALA A 330 -16.68 -1.60 2.90
CA ALA A 330 -16.58 -1.29 1.47
C ALA A 330 -17.41 -0.05 1.08
N VAL A 331 -18.62 0.10 1.61
CA VAL A 331 -19.46 1.29 1.36
C VAL A 331 -18.82 2.55 1.92
N ALA A 332 -18.30 2.50 3.16
CA ALA A 332 -17.63 3.65 3.76
C ALA A 332 -16.37 4.03 2.98
N ALA A 333 -15.58 3.04 2.58
CA ALA A 333 -14.39 3.23 1.76
C ALA A 333 -14.71 3.77 0.36
N GLY A 334 -15.76 3.25 -0.30
CA GLY A 334 -16.21 3.70 -1.61
C GLY A 334 -16.65 5.17 -1.60
N LYS A 335 -17.31 5.63 -0.54
CA LYS A 335 -17.64 7.04 -0.36
C LYS A 335 -16.41 7.92 -0.17
N ARG A 336 -15.38 7.39 0.49
CA ARG A 336 -14.18 8.14 0.84
C ARG A 336 -13.15 8.21 -0.28
N PHE A 337 -13.00 7.11 -1.03
CA PHE A 337 -11.93 6.91 -2.00
C PHE A 337 -12.41 6.71 -3.44
N GLY A 338 -13.70 6.44 -3.64
CA GLY A 338 -14.27 6.12 -4.95
C GLY A 338 -14.77 7.33 -5.74
N GLN A 339 -14.78 8.54 -5.16
CA GLN A 339 -15.20 9.77 -5.83
C GLN A 339 -14.00 10.69 -6.12
N PRO A 340 -13.98 11.40 -7.26
CA PRO A 340 -12.87 12.27 -7.68
C PRO A 340 -12.66 13.52 -6.81
#